data_AF-A0A6L9Y356-F1
#
_entry.id   AF-A0A6L9Y356-F1
#
_cell.length_a   1.000
_cell.length_b   1.000
_cell.length_c   1.000
_cell.angle_alpha   90.00
_cell.angle_beta   90.00
_cell.angle_gamma   90.00
#
_symmetry.space_group_name_H-M   'P 1'
#
loop_
_entity.id
_entity.type
_entity.pdbx_description
1 polymer ?
#
loop_
_entity_poly.entity_id
_entity_poly.type
_entity_poly.pdbx_seq_one_letter_code
_entity_poly.pdbx_strand_id
1 'polypeptide(L)'
;MSHVDLTLIGKPGCHLCDDARDAITSVIAALPEGSPRVSLSERSILDDAQLLERYADEIPVVLIDGRMHTYWRVDPARLRTALLEAS
;
A
#
# COMPACT_ATOMS: atom_id res chain seq x y z
N MET A 1 3.11 17.21 12.21
CA MET A 1 2.25 16.20 11.55
C MET A 1 3.20 15.21 10.93
N SER A 2 3.17 13.97 11.40
CA SER A 2 3.95 12.88 10.81
C SER A 2 3.44 12.59 9.39
N HIS A 3 4.36 12.12 8.56
CA HIS A 3 4.10 11.78 7.17
C HIS A 3 4.44 10.31 7.00
N VAL A 4 3.56 9.59 6.30
CA VAL A 4 3.66 8.14 6.08
C VAL A 4 3.64 7.87 4.59
N ASP A 5 4.68 7.21 4.11
CA ASP A 5 4.85 6.83 2.71
C ASP A 5 4.31 5.43 2.46
N LEU A 6 3.19 5.35 1.76
CA LEU A 6 2.52 4.12 1.38
C LEU A 6 2.91 3.76 -0.05
N THR A 7 3.45 2.57 -0.27
CA THR A 7 3.77 2.08 -1.63
C THR A 7 2.97 0.83 -1.95
N LEU A 8 2.19 0.87 -3.03
CA LEU A 8 1.53 -0.30 -3.61
C LEU A 8 2.37 -0.83 -4.76
N ILE A 9 2.94 -2.02 -4.58
CA ILE A 9 3.68 -2.73 -5.62
C ILE A 9 2.73 -3.76 -6.25
N GLY A 10 2.53 -3.65 -7.55
CA GLY A 10 1.61 -4.50 -8.29
C GLY A 10 2.03 -4.67 -9.74
N LYS A 11 1.07 -5.06 -10.58
CA LYS A 11 1.21 -5.03 -12.03
C LYS A 11 -0.07 -4.53 -12.68
N PRO A 12 0.01 -3.85 -13.84
CA PRO A 12 -1.17 -3.49 -14.61
C PRO A 12 -1.96 -4.74 -15.02
N GLY A 13 -3.30 -4.62 -15.02
CA GLY A 13 -4.20 -5.72 -15.40
C GLY A 13 -4.38 -6.81 -14.35
N CYS A 14 -4.01 -6.56 -13.08
CA CYS A 14 -4.26 -7.47 -11.98
C CYS A 14 -5.43 -6.96 -11.13
N HIS A 15 -6.56 -7.69 -11.15
CA HIS A 15 -7.75 -7.34 -10.37
C HIS A 15 -7.46 -7.16 -8.87
N LEU A 16 -6.58 -7.98 -8.29
CA LEU A 16 -6.19 -7.85 -6.87
C LEU A 16 -5.47 -6.52 -6.58
N CYS A 17 -4.69 -6.00 -7.53
CA CYS A 17 -4.02 -4.72 -7.38
C CYS A 17 -5.02 -3.55 -7.41
N ASP A 18 -6.06 -3.67 -8.23
CA ASP A 18 -7.14 -2.68 -8.28
C ASP A 18 -7.94 -2.68 -6.97
N ASP A 19 -8.33 -3.85 -6.47
CA ASP A 19 -9.00 -4.00 -5.17
C ASP A 19 -8.15 -3.42 -4.02
N ALA A 20 -6.84 -3.66 -4.05
CA ALA A 20 -5.89 -3.11 -3.08
C ALA A 20 -5.83 -1.59 -3.13
N ARG A 21 -5.79 -0.99 -4.33
CA ARG A 21 -5.78 0.46 -4.52
C ARG A 21 -7.07 1.09 -3.99
N ASP A 22 -8.21 0.50 -4.28
CA ASP A 22 -9.51 0.98 -3.83
C ASP A 22 -9.62 0.91 -2.30
N ALA A 23 -9.18 -0.20 -1.71
CA ALA A 23 -9.09 -0.35 -0.25
C ALA A 23 -8.20 0.72 0.40
N ILE A 24 -7.00 0.94 -0.13
CA ILE A 24 -6.06 1.95 0.39
C ILE A 24 -6.67 3.35 0.28
N THR A 25 -7.20 3.71 -0.88
CA THR A 25 -7.79 5.02 -1.14
C THR A 25 -8.98 5.27 -0.21
N SER A 26 -9.83 4.26 0.00
CA SER A 26 -10.94 4.32 0.94
C SER A 26 -10.47 4.55 2.38
N VAL A 27 -9.42 3.84 2.82
CA VAL A 27 -8.85 4.03 4.16
C VAL A 27 -8.30 5.45 4.33
N ILE A 28 -7.51 5.93 3.38
CA ILE A 28 -6.92 7.29 3.43
C ILE A 28 -8.02 8.35 3.52
N ALA A 29 -9.09 8.20 2.74
CA ALA A 29 -10.24 9.11 2.76
C ALA A 29 -11.04 9.06 4.07
N ALA A 30 -11.02 7.92 4.77
CA ALA A 30 -11.74 7.71 6.02
C ALA A 30 -10.89 7.99 7.29
N LEU A 31 -9.65 8.48 7.13
CA LEU A 31 -8.80 8.83 8.27
C LEU A 31 -9.37 10.05 9.02
N PRO A 32 -9.43 10.01 10.36
CA PRO A 32 -9.93 11.12 11.17
C PRO A 32 -9.00 12.34 11.09
N GLU A 33 -9.54 13.53 11.37
CA GLU A 33 -8.76 14.75 11.50
C GLU A 33 -7.64 14.59 12.54
N GLY A 34 -6.44 15.08 12.22
CA GLY A 34 -5.25 14.91 13.05
C GLY A 34 -4.43 13.63 12.77
N SER A 35 -4.89 12.77 11.86
CA SER A 35 -4.09 11.63 11.37
C SER A 35 -2.83 12.08 10.62
N PRO A 36 -1.79 11.23 10.53
CA PRO A 36 -0.61 11.52 9.72
C PRO A 36 -0.99 11.70 8.25
N ARG A 37 -0.20 12.52 7.55
CA ARG A 37 -0.40 12.72 6.12
C ARG A 37 0.13 11.50 5.37
N VAL A 38 -0.73 10.84 4.61
CA VAL A 38 -0.37 9.64 3.86
C VAL A 38 -0.11 9.99 2.39
N SER A 39 1.00 9.50 1.84
CA SER A 39 1.32 9.58 0.42
C SER A 39 1.30 8.20 -0.21
N LEU A 40 0.38 7.96 -1.14
CA LEU A 40 0.33 6.70 -1.90
C LEU A 40 1.17 6.80 -3.17
N SER A 41 2.13 5.89 -3.33
CA SER A 41 2.92 5.67 -4.53
C SER A 41 2.62 4.30 -5.13
N GLU A 42 2.39 4.23 -6.43
CA GLU A 42 2.22 2.96 -7.13
C GLU A 42 3.49 2.59 -7.89
N ARG A 43 3.90 1.33 -7.79
CA ARG A 43 5.06 0.78 -8.49
C ARG A 43 4.67 -0.52 -9.19
N SER A 44 5.11 -0.67 -10.43
CA SER A 44 4.92 -1.91 -11.18
C SER A 44 6.16 -2.79 -11.05
N ILE A 45 5.96 -4.07 -10.77
CA ILE A 45 7.03 -5.06 -10.91
C ILE A 45 7.54 -5.16 -12.35
N LEU A 46 6.77 -4.72 -13.34
CA LEU A 46 7.19 -4.73 -14.75
C LEU A 46 8.17 -3.59 -15.08
N ASP A 47 8.18 -2.53 -14.26
CA ASP A 47 9.03 -1.35 -14.50
C ASP A 47 10.37 -1.45 -13.74
N ASP A 48 10.51 -2.41 -12.82
CA ASP A 48 11.69 -2.59 -11.98
C ASP A 48 12.02 -4.07 -11.79
N ALA A 49 13.16 -4.49 -12.35
CA ALA A 49 13.63 -5.87 -12.27
C ALA A 49 13.87 -6.35 -10.83
N GLN A 50 14.25 -5.47 -9.90
CA GLN A 50 14.44 -5.85 -8.49
C GLN A 50 13.10 -6.13 -7.80
N LEU A 51 12.06 -5.34 -8.13
CA LEU A 51 10.71 -5.58 -7.64
C LEU A 51 10.12 -6.86 -8.23
N LEU A 52 10.40 -7.14 -9.50
CA LEU A 52 10.01 -8.39 -10.15
C LEU A 52 10.62 -9.59 -9.43
N GLU A 53 11.94 -9.61 -9.26
CA GLU A 53 12.64 -10.72 -8.61
C GLU A 53 12.19 -10.93 -7.16
N ARG A 54 11.86 -9.84 -6.44
CA ARG A 54 11.50 -9.92 -5.03
C ARG A 54 10.02 -10.23 -4.79
N TYR A 55 9.12 -9.66 -5.57
CA TYR A 55 7.69 -9.62 -5.26
C TYR A 55 6.78 -10.22 -6.34
N ALA A 56 7.31 -10.79 -7.44
CA ALA A 56 6.50 -11.34 -8.53
C ALA A 56 5.39 -12.29 -8.08
N ASP A 57 5.66 -13.13 -7.06
CA ASP A 57 4.70 -14.12 -6.55
C ASP A 57 3.82 -13.58 -5.39
N GLU A 58 4.14 -12.39 -4.88
CA GLU A 58 3.51 -11.81 -3.68
C GLU A 58 2.59 -10.62 -4.01
N ILE A 59 2.60 -10.11 -5.25
CA ILE A 59 1.74 -8.98 -5.64
C ILE A 59 0.24 -9.26 -5.42
N PRO A 60 -0.56 -8.26 -5.00
CA PRO A 60 -0.16 -6.90 -4.61
C PRO A 60 0.59 -6.88 -3.27
N VAL A 61 1.68 -6.12 -3.18
CA VAL A 61 2.44 -5.88 -1.95
C VAL A 61 2.26 -4.44 -1.50
N VAL A 62 1.98 -4.23 -0.23
CA VAL A 62 1.86 -2.89 0.37
C VAL A 62 3.02 -2.66 1.33
N LEU A 63 3.74 -1.57 1.11
CA LEU A 63 4.80 -1.08 1.98
C LEU A 63 4.33 0.17 2.72
N ILE A 64 4.70 0.29 4.00
CA ILE A 64 4.53 1.51 4.81
C ILE A 64 5.93 1.94 5.23
N ASP A 65 6.34 3.15 4.84
CA ASP A 65 7.68 3.70 5.06
C ASP A 65 8.80 2.74 4.61
N GLY A 66 8.57 2.09 3.46
CA GLY A 66 9.49 1.10 2.88
C GLY A 66 9.49 -0.27 3.56
N ARG A 67 8.68 -0.49 4.61
CA ARG A 67 8.54 -1.78 5.30
C ARG A 67 7.31 -2.53 4.80
N MET A 68 7.47 -3.81 4.48
CA MET A 68 6.34 -4.66 4.06
C MET A 68 5.29 -4.74 5.16
N HIS A 69 4.06 -4.32 4.83
CA HIS A 69 2.90 -4.38 5.72
C HIS A 69 2.02 -5.60 5.44
N THR A 70 1.65 -5.80 4.17
CA THR A 70 0.82 -6.92 3.73
C THR A 70 1.07 -7.26 2.26
N TYR A 71 0.67 -8.46 1.86
CA TYR A 71 0.68 -8.90 0.48
C TYR A 71 -0.58 -9.73 0.15
N TRP A 72 -0.90 -9.91 -1.13
CA TRP A 72 -2.12 -10.52 -1.70
C TRP A 72 -3.45 -9.83 -1.41
N ARG A 73 -3.77 -9.60 -0.12
CA ARG A 73 -5.03 -9.00 0.30
C ARG A 73 -4.77 -7.83 1.24
N VAL A 74 -5.35 -6.69 0.90
CA VAL A 74 -5.36 -5.50 1.76
C VAL A 74 -6.63 -5.53 2.59
N ASP A 75 -6.46 -5.59 3.91
CA ASP A 75 -7.56 -5.39 4.85
C ASP A 75 -7.63 -3.91 5.24
N PRO A 76 -8.72 -3.18 4.90
CA PRO A 76 -8.87 -1.77 5.20
C PRO A 76 -8.73 -1.44 6.69
N ALA A 77 -9.27 -2.29 7.58
CA ALA A 77 -9.23 -2.06 9.01
C ALA A 77 -7.79 -2.21 9.53
N ARG A 78 -7.08 -3.25 9.08
CA ARG A 78 -5.70 -3.51 9.47
C ARG A 78 -4.74 -2.43 8.94
N LEU A 79 -4.94 -1.99 7.71
CA LEU A 79 -4.18 -0.90 7.12
C LEU A 79 -4.40 0.40 7.90
N ARG A 80 -5.66 0.74 8.21
CA ARG A 80 -5.98 1.93 8.99
C ARG A 80 -5.24 1.94 10.32
N THR A 81 -5.29 0.84 11.07
CA THR A 81 -4.57 0.73 12.35
C THR A 81 -3.07 0.96 12.16
N ALA A 82 -2.46 0.34 11.16
CA ALA A 82 -1.03 0.51 10.90
C ALA A 82 -0.67 1.95 10.55
N LEU A 83 -1.52 2.67 9.79
CA LEU A 83 -1.29 4.08 9.48
C LEU A 83 -1.40 4.99 10.71
N LEU A 84 -2.28 4.66 11.65
CA LEU A 84 -2.40 5.38 12.92
C LEU A 84 -1.28 5.06 13.91
N GLU A 85 -0.64 3.90 13.79
CA GLU A 85 0.50 3.49 14.62
C GLU A 85 1.85 3.94 14.05
N ALA A 86 1.93 4.19 12.73
CA ALA A 86 3.13 4.68 12.04
C ALA A 86 3.41 6.18 12.27
N SER A 87 2.53 6.88 13.00
CA SER A 87 2.59 8.33 13.25
C SER A 87 3.47 8.76 14.41
#